data_AF-A0A5M3WWD9-F1
#
_entry.id   AF-A0A5M3WWD9-F1
#
_cell.length_a   1.000
_cell.length_b   1.000
_cell.length_c   1.000
_cell.angle_alpha   90.00
_cell.angle_beta   90.00
_cell.angle_gamma   90.00
#
_symmetry.space_group_name_H-M   'P 1'
#
loop_
_entity.id
_entity.type
_entity.pdbx_description
1 polymer ?
#
loop_
_entity_poly.entity_id
_entity_poly.type
_entity_poly.pdbx_seq_one_letter_code
_entity_poly.pdbx_strand_id
1 'polypeptide(L)'
;MNSADSVFRGVITTRTSSDDPLDNEPVTFTFSVGAVYKGEATEQLRVRSHPQSATCGADFEVGKQYLVFAISGSTDWVPPIENVPLYTHLCAGNRPILGAPDATLVPANIGPGMDTRPASELISALGTPSTPAKTTTISPSPAAAPTRETAGPSPWWLLALLPLGAATWLLLRRRPHS
;
A
#
# COMPACT_ATOMS: atom_id res chain seq x y z
N MET A 1 -18.16 -5.48 13.83
CA MET A 1 -17.81 -4.06 13.56
C MET A 1 -16.54 -3.58 14.25
N ASN A 2 -16.04 -4.22 15.31
CA ASN A 2 -14.94 -3.66 16.11
C ASN A 2 -13.53 -3.75 15.51
N SER A 3 -13.36 -4.30 14.32
CA SER A 3 -12.02 -4.59 13.75
C SER A 3 -11.61 -3.71 12.57
N ALA A 4 -12.49 -2.89 11.99
CA ALA A 4 -12.11 -2.00 10.89
C ALA A 4 -11.40 -0.75 11.43
N ASP A 5 -10.25 -0.40 10.87
CA ASP A 5 -9.50 0.81 11.22
C ASP A 5 -9.96 2.03 10.41
N SER A 6 -10.44 1.80 9.18
CA SER A 6 -11.01 2.82 8.31
C SER A 6 -12.32 2.34 7.70
N VAL A 7 -13.33 3.21 7.68
CA VAL A 7 -14.61 2.95 7.02
C VAL A 7 -14.95 4.15 6.17
N PHE A 8 -15.14 3.94 4.87
CA PHE A 8 -15.37 5.03 3.93
C PHE A 8 -16.30 4.60 2.79
N ARG A 9 -16.87 5.61 2.11
CA ARG A 9 -17.62 5.46 0.87
C ARG A 9 -16.76 5.96 -0.27
N GLY A 10 -16.60 5.15 -1.31
CA GLY A 10 -15.83 5.54 -2.49
C GLY A 10 -16.24 4.82 -3.75
N VAL A 11 -15.89 5.42 -4.88
CA VAL A 11 -16.05 4.87 -6.23
C VAL A 11 -14.71 4.28 -6.67
N ILE A 12 -14.73 3.10 -7.24
CA ILE A 12 -13.50 2.45 -7.70
C ILE A 12 -13.07 3.06 -9.02
N THR A 13 -11.88 3.64 -9.06
CA THR A 13 -11.32 4.27 -10.26
C THR A 13 -10.38 3.34 -11.00
N THR A 14 -9.64 2.49 -10.28
CA THR A 14 -8.76 1.49 -10.89
C THR A 14 -8.78 0.18 -10.11
N ARG A 15 -8.56 -0.92 -10.84
CA ARG A 15 -8.30 -2.26 -10.33
C ARG A 15 -7.01 -2.75 -11.00
N THR A 16 -6.02 -3.12 -10.20
CA THR A 16 -4.75 -3.68 -10.67
C THR A 16 -4.59 -5.08 -10.08
N SER A 17 -4.40 -6.07 -10.94
CA SER A 17 -4.13 -7.47 -10.61
C SER A 17 -3.01 -7.99 -11.49
N SER A 18 -2.43 -9.12 -11.12
CA SER A 18 -1.55 -9.88 -12.01
C SER A 18 -2.34 -10.38 -13.24
N ASP A 19 -1.66 -10.45 -14.38
CA ASP A 19 -2.21 -11.03 -15.62
C ASP A 19 -2.11 -12.56 -15.64
N ASP A 20 -1.32 -13.15 -14.72
CA ASP A 20 -1.18 -14.60 -14.59
C ASP A 20 -2.31 -15.15 -13.69
N PRO A 21 -3.20 -16.02 -14.21
CA PRO A 21 -4.27 -16.61 -13.43
C PRO A 21 -3.80 -17.56 -12.32
N LEU A 22 -2.54 -17.99 -12.35
CA LEU A 22 -1.92 -18.80 -11.30
C LEU A 22 -1.28 -17.97 -10.20
N ASP A 23 -1.15 -16.66 -10.40
CA ASP A 23 -0.58 -15.74 -9.43
C ASP A 23 -1.60 -15.45 -8.31
N ASN A 24 -1.11 -15.48 -7.08
CA ASN A 24 -1.88 -15.15 -5.89
C ASN A 24 -1.57 -13.73 -5.39
N GLU A 25 -0.97 -12.89 -6.24
CA GLU A 25 -0.70 -11.51 -5.91
C GLU A 25 -2.01 -10.76 -5.53
N PRO A 26 -2.02 -10.04 -4.39
CA PRO A 26 -3.18 -9.28 -3.97
C PRO A 26 -3.59 -8.21 -4.98
N VAL A 27 -4.88 -8.16 -5.28
CA VAL A 27 -5.49 -7.13 -6.13
C VAL A 27 -5.47 -5.80 -5.40
N THR A 28 -5.06 -4.74 -6.09
CA THR A 28 -5.09 -3.37 -5.57
C THR A 28 -6.23 -2.60 -6.23
N PHE A 29 -7.10 -2.02 -5.40
CA PHE A 29 -8.18 -1.14 -5.82
C PHE A 29 -7.85 0.30 -5.45
N THR A 30 -8.02 1.23 -6.38
CA THR A 30 -7.97 2.66 -6.08
C THR A 30 -9.38 3.20 -5.99
N PHE A 31 -9.67 3.91 -4.91
CA PHE A 31 -10.95 4.55 -4.64
C PHE A 31 -10.82 6.06 -4.79
N SER A 32 -11.79 6.68 -5.46
CA SER A 32 -12.17 8.08 -5.26
C SER A 32 -13.10 8.13 -4.06
N VAL A 33 -12.58 8.58 -2.91
CA VAL A 33 -13.32 8.59 -1.63
C VAL A 33 -14.18 9.84 -1.57
N GLY A 34 -15.47 9.64 -1.26
CA GLY A 34 -16.45 10.73 -1.15
C GLY A 34 -16.97 10.98 0.27
N ALA A 35 -16.73 10.08 1.22
CA ALA A 35 -17.08 10.27 2.63
C ALA A 35 -16.31 9.28 3.52
N VAL A 36 -15.96 9.71 4.74
CA VAL A 36 -15.27 8.88 5.74
C VAL A 36 -16.13 8.76 6.99
N TYR A 37 -16.38 7.54 7.46
CA TYR A 37 -17.22 7.26 8.64
C TYR A 37 -16.38 6.84 9.86
N LYS A 38 -15.18 6.30 9.63
CA LYS A 38 -14.24 5.93 10.69
C LYS A 38 -12.82 6.03 10.18
N GLY A 39 -11.90 6.45 11.05
CA GLY A 39 -10.48 6.54 10.75
C GLY A 39 -10.16 7.63 9.73
N GLU A 40 -8.97 7.52 9.15
CA GLU A 40 -8.48 8.46 8.15
C GLU A 40 -8.58 7.84 6.75
N ALA A 41 -8.92 8.66 5.75
CA ALA A 41 -8.87 8.31 4.34
C ALA A 41 -8.65 9.58 3.50
N THR A 42 -7.86 9.45 2.44
CA THR A 42 -7.60 10.50 1.46
C THR A 42 -8.60 10.45 0.30
N GLU A 43 -8.75 11.55 -0.44
CA GLU A 43 -9.62 11.63 -1.64
C GLU A 43 -9.30 10.54 -2.66
N GLN A 44 -8.02 10.14 -2.76
CA GLN A 44 -7.61 8.92 -3.45
C GLN A 44 -7.00 7.95 -2.44
N LEU A 45 -7.56 6.74 -2.35
CA LEU A 45 -7.11 5.73 -1.40
C LEU A 45 -6.92 4.39 -2.11
N ARG A 46 -5.78 3.74 -1.86
CA ARG A 46 -5.52 2.38 -2.33
C ARG A 46 -5.84 1.39 -1.22
N VAL A 47 -6.51 0.30 -1.58
CA VAL A 47 -6.83 -0.81 -0.67
C VAL A 47 -6.56 -2.12 -1.39
N ARG A 48 -5.93 -3.07 -0.69
CA ARG A 48 -5.65 -4.40 -1.24
C ARG A 48 -6.73 -5.41 -0.86
N SER A 49 -6.90 -6.43 -1.68
CA SER A 49 -7.66 -7.63 -1.33
C SER A 49 -7.03 -8.89 -1.91
N HIS A 50 -7.38 -10.05 -1.37
CA HIS A 50 -7.01 -11.33 -1.98
C HIS A 50 -7.66 -11.46 -3.37
N PRO A 51 -6.99 -12.03 -4.40
CA PRO A 51 -7.54 -12.10 -5.76
C PRO A 51 -8.75 -13.02 -5.90
N GLN A 52 -8.86 -14.03 -5.04
CA GLN A 52 -9.91 -15.05 -5.12
C GLN A 52 -11.05 -14.78 -4.15
N SER A 53 -12.27 -14.67 -4.66
CA SER A 53 -13.48 -14.49 -3.83
C SER A 53 -13.76 -15.66 -2.89
N ALA A 54 -13.40 -16.88 -3.29
CA ALA A 54 -13.54 -18.11 -2.49
C ALA A 54 -12.78 -18.06 -1.16
N THR A 55 -11.73 -17.22 -1.05
CA THR A 55 -10.93 -17.03 0.17
C THR A 55 -11.20 -15.66 0.82
N CYS A 56 -12.43 -15.16 0.68
CA CYS A 56 -12.85 -13.81 1.07
C CYS A 56 -12.14 -12.69 0.28
N GLY A 57 -11.68 -12.90 -0.95
CA GLY A 57 -11.25 -11.80 -1.82
C GLY A 57 -12.41 -10.85 -2.16
N ALA A 58 -12.19 -9.54 -2.04
CA ALA A 58 -13.19 -8.55 -2.40
C ALA A 58 -13.38 -8.51 -3.92
N ASP A 59 -14.62 -8.71 -4.38
CA ASP A 59 -14.96 -8.65 -5.79
C ASP A 59 -15.65 -7.32 -6.10
N PHE A 60 -14.82 -6.40 -6.56
CA PHE A 60 -15.11 -4.99 -6.64
C PHE A 60 -15.02 -4.56 -8.11
N GLU A 61 -16.03 -3.82 -8.57
CA GLU A 61 -16.16 -3.38 -9.95
C GLU A 61 -15.74 -1.92 -10.13
N VAL A 62 -14.92 -1.66 -11.15
CA VAL A 62 -14.52 -0.30 -11.54
C VAL A 62 -15.75 0.51 -11.93
N GLY A 63 -15.82 1.76 -11.47
CA GLY A 63 -16.92 2.69 -11.69
C GLY A 63 -18.12 2.47 -10.75
N LYS A 64 -18.10 1.45 -9.89
CA LYS A 64 -19.13 1.23 -8.87
C LYS A 64 -18.72 1.85 -7.54
N GLN A 65 -19.74 2.17 -6.74
CA GLN A 65 -19.58 2.76 -5.42
C GLN A 65 -19.77 1.69 -4.34
N TYR A 66 -18.95 1.75 -3.30
CA TYR A 66 -19.01 0.83 -2.17
C TYR A 66 -18.87 1.58 -0.85
N LEU A 67 -19.52 1.04 0.18
CA LEU A 67 -19.14 1.24 1.58
C LEU A 67 -18.08 0.19 1.91
N VAL A 68 -16.88 0.64 2.27
CA VAL A 68 -15.71 -0.21 2.46
C VAL A 68 -15.27 -0.18 3.92
N PHE A 69 -15.02 -1.37 4.47
CA PHE A 69 -14.44 -1.60 5.77
C PHE A 69 -13.01 -2.09 5.57
N ALA A 70 -12.05 -1.24 5.89
CA ALA A 70 -10.63 -1.50 5.71
C ALA A 70 -9.92 -1.65 7.06
N ILE A 71 -8.92 -2.52 7.07
CA ILE A 71 -8.08 -2.85 8.22
C ILE A 71 -6.65 -2.46 7.85
N SER A 72 -5.93 -1.89 8.80
CA SER A 72 -4.53 -1.53 8.65
C SER A 72 -3.60 -2.72 8.91
N GLY A 73 -2.42 -2.70 8.30
CA GLY A 73 -1.37 -3.68 8.54
C GLY A 73 -1.32 -4.77 7.48
N SER A 74 -1.00 -5.99 7.91
CA SER A 74 -0.73 -7.12 7.02
C SER A 74 -1.41 -8.38 7.51
N THR A 75 -1.68 -9.27 6.57
CA THR A 75 -2.05 -10.66 6.87
C THR A 75 -1.05 -11.59 6.18
N ASP A 76 -1.02 -12.86 6.58
CA ASP A 76 -0.15 -13.86 5.92
C ASP A 76 -0.42 -13.98 4.41
N TRP A 77 -1.63 -13.60 3.98
CA TRP A 77 -2.10 -13.70 2.60
C TRP A 77 -2.02 -12.37 1.82
N VAL A 78 -1.88 -11.25 2.54
CA VAL A 78 -1.65 -9.93 1.96
C VAL A 78 -0.50 -9.26 2.71
N PRO A 79 0.74 -9.41 2.22
CA PRO A 79 1.87 -8.75 2.81
C PRO A 79 1.74 -7.23 2.66
N PRO A 80 2.33 -6.45 3.58
CA PRO A 80 2.33 -5.00 3.46
C PRO A 80 3.19 -4.64 2.25
N ILE A 81 2.72 -3.70 1.43
CA ILE A 81 3.55 -3.03 0.44
C ILE A 81 3.71 -1.58 0.85
N GLU A 82 4.86 -1.01 0.53
CA GLU A 82 5.14 0.38 0.79
C GLU A 82 4.04 1.24 0.13
N ASN A 83 3.46 2.17 0.90
CA ASN A 83 2.42 3.11 0.45
C ASN A 83 1.00 2.54 0.23
N VAL A 84 0.70 1.28 0.59
CA VAL A 84 -0.70 0.78 0.64
C VAL A 84 -0.94 0.01 1.96
N PRO A 85 -1.17 0.72 3.08
CA PRO A 85 -1.25 0.11 4.40
C PRO A 85 -2.63 -0.51 4.72
N LEU A 86 -3.60 -0.40 3.80
CA LEU A 86 -4.98 -0.83 4.03
C LEU A 86 -5.32 -2.07 3.21
N TYR A 87 -5.97 -3.01 3.89
CA TYR A 87 -6.50 -4.24 3.34
C TYR A 87 -8.00 -4.35 3.61
N THR A 88 -8.73 -4.98 2.69
CA THR A 88 -10.13 -5.36 2.88
C THR A 88 -10.39 -6.73 2.28
N HIS A 89 -11.53 -7.32 2.64
CA HIS A 89 -11.93 -8.65 2.22
C HIS A 89 -13.46 -8.75 2.15
N LEU A 90 -13.99 -9.70 1.40
CA LEU A 90 -15.42 -9.92 1.21
C LEU A 90 -16.19 -10.03 2.53
N CYS A 91 -15.54 -10.62 3.53
CA CYS A 91 -16.11 -10.91 4.84
C CYS A 91 -16.00 -9.69 5.81
N ALA A 92 -15.40 -8.57 5.39
CA ALA A 92 -15.22 -7.36 6.22
C ALA A 92 -16.50 -6.54 6.41
N GLY A 93 -17.59 -6.90 5.72
CA GLY A 93 -18.86 -6.16 5.75
C GLY A 93 -19.00 -5.10 4.65
N ASN A 94 -18.16 -5.15 3.61
CA ASN A 94 -18.27 -4.28 2.44
C ASN A 94 -19.66 -4.39 1.79
N ARG A 95 -20.20 -3.27 1.33
CA ARG A 95 -21.51 -3.21 0.67
C ARG A 95 -21.44 -2.41 -0.63
N PRO A 96 -22.05 -2.88 -1.72
CA PRO A 96 -22.29 -2.03 -2.87
C PRO A 96 -23.30 -0.95 -2.51
N ILE A 97 -23.10 0.24 -3.06
CA ILE A 97 -24.06 1.35 -2.99
C ILE A 97 -24.67 1.52 -4.38
N LEU A 98 -25.98 1.32 -4.46
CA LEU A 98 -26.76 1.37 -5.68
C LEU A 98 -27.05 2.83 -6.07
N GLY A 99 -27.14 3.07 -7.38
CA GLY A 99 -27.42 4.39 -7.94
C GLY A 99 -26.20 5.04 -8.58
N ALA A 100 -26.24 6.37 -8.69
CA ALA A 100 -25.18 7.14 -9.31
C ALA A 100 -23.92 7.20 -8.42
N PRO A 101 -22.73 7.38 -9.02
CA PRO A 101 -21.55 7.81 -8.30
C PRO A 101 -21.86 9.02 -7.40
N ASP A 102 -21.28 9.03 -6.21
CA ASP A 102 -21.44 10.03 -5.15
C ASP A 102 -22.82 10.08 -4.47
N ALA A 103 -23.72 9.14 -4.77
CA ALA A 103 -25.02 9.04 -4.11
C ALA A 103 -24.86 8.98 -2.58
N THR A 104 -25.59 9.83 -1.88
CA THR A 104 -25.68 9.84 -0.42
C THR A 104 -26.07 8.46 0.11
N LEU A 105 -25.45 8.02 1.20
CA LEU A 105 -25.76 6.74 1.81
C LEU A 105 -27.14 6.79 2.48
N VAL A 106 -28.06 5.94 2.03
CA VAL A 106 -29.41 5.79 2.59
C VAL A 106 -29.77 4.31 2.67
N PRO A 107 -30.67 3.88 3.58
CA PRO A 107 -30.95 2.44 3.73
C PRO A 107 -31.41 1.77 2.43
N ALA A 108 -32.13 2.51 1.58
CA ALA A 108 -32.67 2.01 0.32
C ALA A 108 -31.64 1.75 -0.78
N ASN A 109 -30.42 2.31 -0.67
CA ASN A 109 -29.38 2.16 -1.69
C ASN A 109 -28.20 1.28 -1.25
N ILE A 110 -28.25 0.70 -0.06
CA ILE A 110 -27.26 -0.28 0.36
C ILE A 110 -27.67 -1.64 -0.20
N GLY A 111 -26.86 -2.16 -1.13
CA GLY A 111 -27.08 -3.47 -1.70
C GLY A 111 -26.63 -4.61 -0.76
N PRO A 112 -26.86 -5.86 -1.16
CA PRO A 112 -26.51 -7.03 -0.35
C PRO A 112 -24.99 -7.16 -0.18
N GLY A 113 -24.57 -7.82 0.89
CA GLY A 113 -23.20 -8.24 1.12
C GLY A 113 -23.16 -9.33 2.19
N MET A 114 -21.98 -9.69 2.71
CA MET A 114 -21.84 -10.83 3.63
C MET A 114 -22.39 -10.60 5.04
N ASP A 115 -22.42 -9.35 5.50
CA ASP A 115 -23.06 -9.00 6.77
C ASP A 115 -24.59 -9.16 6.64
N THR A 116 -25.30 -9.62 7.66
CA THR A 116 -26.76 -9.79 7.60
C THR A 116 -27.52 -8.65 8.25
N ARG A 117 -26.81 -7.67 8.83
CA ARG A 117 -27.44 -6.56 9.55
C ARG A 117 -28.26 -5.66 8.64
N PRO A 118 -29.40 -5.13 9.14
CA PRO A 118 -30.22 -4.18 8.41
C PRO A 118 -29.43 -2.93 8.00
N ALA A 119 -29.71 -2.41 6.80
CA ALA A 119 -29.07 -1.21 6.28
C ALA A 119 -29.30 0.02 7.17
N SER A 120 -30.47 0.12 7.82
CA SER A 120 -30.78 1.20 8.77
C SER A 120 -29.89 1.16 10.00
N GLU A 121 -29.74 -0.01 10.62
CA GLU A 121 -28.86 -0.21 11.78
C GLU A 121 -27.39 0.09 11.42
N LEU A 122 -26.96 -0.36 10.24
CA LEU A 122 -25.63 -0.07 9.72
C LEU A 122 -25.39 1.44 9.62
N ILE A 123 -26.29 2.19 8.98
CA ILE A 123 -26.16 3.64 8.84
C ILE A 123 -26.17 4.34 10.20
N SER A 124 -27.05 3.93 11.11
CA SER A 124 -27.07 4.48 12.47
C SER A 124 -25.76 4.26 13.21
N ALA A 125 -25.12 3.09 13.04
CA ALA A 125 -23.83 2.78 13.66
C ALA A 125 -22.64 3.51 13.01
N LEU A 126 -22.72 3.89 11.74
CA LEU A 126 -21.67 4.65 11.05
C LEU A 126 -21.60 6.11 11.52
N GLY A 127 -22.72 6.67 11.98
CA GLY A 127 -22.80 8.06 12.41
C GLY A 127 -22.63 9.07 11.26
N THR A 128 -22.15 10.26 11.61
CA THR A 128 -21.99 11.38 10.66
C THR A 128 -20.67 11.27 9.90
N PRO A 129 -20.67 11.32 8.56
CA PRO A 129 -19.43 11.27 7.79
C PRO A 129 -18.63 12.57 7.92
N SER A 130 -17.31 12.43 7.84
CA SER A 130 -16.35 13.51 7.61
C SER A 130 -15.86 13.55 6.15
N THR A 131 -15.22 14.66 5.78
CA THR A 131 -14.60 14.87 4.47
C THR A 131 -13.25 14.15 4.42
N PRO A 132 -12.91 13.44 3.33
CA PRO A 132 -11.59 12.85 3.16
C PRO A 132 -10.49 13.91 3.11
N ALA A 133 -9.28 13.55 3.54
CA ALA A 133 -8.11 14.40 3.44
C ALA A 133 -7.72 14.58 1.96
N LYS A 134 -7.30 15.78 1.56
CA LYS A 134 -6.76 15.99 0.22
C LYS A 134 -5.49 15.18 0.04
N THR A 135 -5.38 14.48 -1.09
CA THR A 135 -4.12 13.86 -1.49
C THR A 135 -3.15 14.99 -1.86
N THR A 136 -2.36 15.46 -0.90
CA THR A 136 -1.22 16.31 -1.21
C THR A 136 -0.24 15.45 -1.98
N THR A 137 -0.19 15.64 -3.30
CA THR A 137 0.91 15.12 -4.10
C THR A 137 2.16 15.76 -3.52
N ILE A 138 2.90 15.00 -2.71
CA ILE A 138 4.27 15.34 -2.40
C ILE A 138 4.96 15.25 -3.75
N SER A 139 5.11 16.40 -4.42
CA SER A 139 5.99 16.52 -5.57
C SER A 139 7.29 15.87 -5.14
N PRO A 140 7.80 14.84 -5.85
CA PRO A 140 9.12 14.33 -5.54
C PRO A 140 10.03 15.55 -5.54
N SER A 141 10.60 15.85 -4.38
CA SER A 141 11.65 16.86 -4.26
C SER A 141 12.61 16.59 -5.41
N PRO A 142 12.91 17.57 -6.29
CA PRO A 142 13.78 17.32 -7.42
C PRO A 142 15.02 16.64 -6.87
N ALA A 143 15.27 15.43 -7.35
CA ALA A 143 16.38 14.60 -6.95
C ALA A 143 17.57 15.53 -6.74
N ALA A 144 18.09 15.56 -5.51
CA ALA A 144 19.32 16.27 -5.23
C ALA A 144 20.28 15.89 -6.35
N ALA A 145 20.59 16.87 -7.21
CA ALA A 145 21.55 16.68 -8.26
C ALA A 145 22.79 16.06 -7.60
N PRO A 146 23.45 15.05 -8.20
CA PRO A 146 24.70 14.56 -7.66
C PRO A 146 25.59 15.77 -7.47
N THR A 147 25.88 16.12 -6.21
CA THR A 147 26.83 17.14 -5.87
C THR A 147 28.09 16.74 -6.59
N ARG A 148 28.47 17.47 -7.64
CA ARG A 148 29.82 17.40 -8.17
C ARG A 148 30.70 17.74 -6.98
N GLU A 149 31.32 16.73 -6.39
CA GLU A 149 32.52 16.93 -5.60
C GLU A 149 33.46 17.73 -6.49
N THR A 150 33.61 19.00 -6.15
CA THR A 150 34.70 19.83 -6.62
C THR A 150 35.97 19.07 -6.26
N ALA A 151 36.58 18.45 -7.27
CA ALA A 151 37.91 17.87 -7.18
C ALA A 151 38.85 18.97 -6.67
N GLY A 152 39.12 18.93 -5.36
CA GLY A 152 40.19 19.72 -4.78
C GLY A 152 41.51 19.27 -5.42
N PRO A 153 42.41 20.19 -5.80
CA PRO A 153 43.71 19.79 -6.34
C PRO A 153 44.44 18.96 -5.28
N SER A 154 44.69 17.69 -5.62
CA SER A 154 45.46 16.78 -4.77
C SER A 154 46.88 17.31 -4.61
N PRO A 155 47.42 17.43 -3.39
CA PRO A 155 48.81 17.76 -3.19
C PRO A 155 49.64 16.46 -3.27
N TRP A 156 49.80 15.94 -4.49
CA TRP A 156 50.63 14.75 -4.79
C TRP A 156 52.14 14.97 -4.61
N TRP A 157 52.55 16.12 -4.06
CA TRP A 157 53.94 16.52 -3.82
C TRP A 157 54.48 16.18 -2.42
N LEU A 158 53.73 15.47 -1.56
CA LEU A 158 54.18 15.12 -0.20
C LEU A 158 54.68 13.68 0.00
N LEU A 159 54.86 12.88 -1.06
CA LEU A 159 55.40 11.51 -0.94
C LEU A 159 56.65 11.27 -1.79
N ALA A 160 57.56 12.23 -1.77
CA ALA A 160 58.96 11.98 -2.07
C ALA A 160 59.74 12.05 -0.75
N LEU A 161 60.06 10.87 -0.18
CA LEU A 161 61.32 10.57 0.52
C LEU A 161 61.23 9.24 1.30
N LEU A 162 62.13 8.32 0.94
CA LEU A 162 62.83 7.27 1.73
C LEU A 162 62.66 5.81 1.28
N PRO A 163 63.75 5.01 1.34
CA PRO A 163 64.19 4.16 0.23
C PRO A 163 64.30 2.67 0.58
N LEU A 164 64.60 1.89 -0.48
CA LEU A 164 65.12 0.52 -0.55
C LEU A 164 65.65 -0.13 0.74
N GLY A 165 65.08 -1.29 1.08
CA GLY A 165 65.65 -2.25 2.03
C GLY A 165 65.18 -3.68 1.77
N ALA A 166 66.08 -4.50 1.21
CA ALA A 166 66.26 -5.96 1.29
C ALA A 166 65.01 -6.87 1.37
N ALA A 167 64.70 -7.69 0.37
CA ALA A 167 65.36 -8.97 0.05
C ALA A 167 65.24 -10.05 1.15
N THR A 168 64.89 -11.27 0.71
CA THR A 168 64.92 -12.57 1.41
C THR A 168 63.78 -12.86 2.39
N TRP A 169 62.76 -13.61 1.95
CA TRP A 169 62.18 -14.75 2.71
C TRP A 169 61.15 -15.56 1.87
N LEU A 170 61.43 -15.73 0.57
CA LEU A 170 60.90 -16.85 -0.20
C LEU A 170 61.89 -18.00 -0.01
N LEU A 171 61.52 -19.01 0.79
CA LEU A 171 62.03 -20.40 0.86
C LEU A 171 62.06 -20.94 2.30
N LEU A 172 60.93 -21.01 3.02
CA LEU A 172 60.81 -21.91 4.19
C LEU A 172 59.35 -22.04 4.65
N ARG A 173 58.52 -22.72 3.85
CA ARG A 173 57.32 -23.45 4.33
C ARG A 173 56.73 -24.35 3.24
N ARG A 174 57.60 -25.20 2.68
CA ARG A 174 57.19 -26.46 2.05
C ARG A 174 57.92 -27.59 2.76
N ARG A 175 57.26 -28.25 3.70
CA ARG A 175 57.47 -29.69 3.97
C ARG A 175 56.14 -30.35 4.32
N PRO A 176 55.77 -31.43 3.61
CA PRO A 176 54.67 -32.32 3.96
C PRO A 176 55.16 -33.37 4.96
N HIS A 177 54.26 -33.89 5.80
CA HIS A 177 54.44 -35.17 6.46
C HIS A 177 53.25 -36.07 6.15
N SER A 178 53.59 -37.26 5.66
CA SER A 178 52.78 -38.47 5.62
C SER A 178 52.25 -38.88 6.99
#